data_AF-A0A8T7GKB9-F1
#
_entry.id   AF-A0A8T7GKB9-F1
#
_cell.length_a   1.000
_cell.length_b   1.000
_cell.length_c   1.000
_cell.angle_alpha   90.00
_cell.angle_beta   90.00
_cell.angle_gamma   90.00
#
_symmetry.space_group_name_H-M   'P 1'
#
loop_
_entity.id
_entity.type
_entity.pdbx_description
1 polymer ?
#
loop_
_entity_poly.entity_id
_entity_poly.type
_entity_poly.pdbx_seq_one_letter_code
_entity_poly.pdbx_strand_id
1 'polypeptide(L)' 'MHVAKVEKSADSVSFSLYDENLKLLESESFADLYTLNFHLQTLAKKYGLQKSLLVIHDIQANKVTMEIAKDENSFFV' A
#
# COMPACT_ATOMS: atom_id res chain seq x y z
N MET A 1 3.17 1.77 14.20
CA MET A 1 2.09 1.41 13.22
C MET A 1 2.50 1.95 11.86
N HIS A 2 2.45 1.14 10.80
CA HIS A 2 2.88 1.58 9.47
C HIS A 2 1.72 2.17 8.66
N VAL A 3 2.05 3.03 7.69
CA VAL A 3 1.08 3.57 6.73
C VAL A 3 1.49 3.14 5.34
N ALA A 4 0.62 2.40 4.67
CA ALA A 4 0.75 1.98 3.29
C ALA A 4 -0.15 2.88 2.44
N LYS A 5 0.42 3.61 1.49
CA LYS A 5 -0.31 4.47 0.54
C LYS A 5 -0.24 3.84 -0.85
N VAL A 6 -1.39 3.68 -1.49
CA VAL A 6 -1.53 3.23 -2.87
C VAL A 6 -2.23 4.32 -3.66
N GLU A 7 -1.63 4.73 -4.77
CA GLU A 7 -2.21 5.70 -5.70
C GLU A 7 -2.48 5.01 -7.03
N LYS A 8 -3.75 4.86 -7.38
CA LYS A 8 -4.19 4.31 -8.67
C LYS A 8 -4.34 5.47 -9.66
N SER A 9 -3.50 5.46 -10.69
CA SER A 9 -3.62 6.34 -11.85
C SER A 9 -4.12 5.56 -13.07
N ALA A 10 -4.25 6.22 -14.23
CA ALA A 10 -4.72 5.58 -15.45
C ALA A 10 -3.81 4.44 -15.93
N ASP A 11 -2.51 4.65 -15.82
CA ASP A 11 -1.50 3.81 -16.49
C ASP A 11 -0.54 3.15 -15.51
N SER A 12 -0.66 3.46 -14.22
CA SER A 12 0.25 2.95 -13.19
C SER A 12 -0.38 2.98 -11.80
N VAL A 13 0.21 2.18 -10.91
CA VAL A 13 -0.12 2.17 -9.50
C VAL A 13 1.14 2.45 -8.70
N SER A 14 1.14 3.55 -7.94
CA SER A 14 2.27 3.91 -7.08
C SER A 14 2.01 3.46 -5.65
N PHE A 15 3.07 3.01 -4.99
CA PHE A 15 3.07 2.56 -3.62
C PHE A 15 4.10 3.33 -2.80
N SER A 16 3.74 3.66 -1.56
CA SER A 16 4.66 4.20 -0.56
C SER A 16 4.35 3.61 0.81
N LEU A 17 5.39 3.15 1.50
CA LEU A 17 5.32 2.65 2.88
C LEU A 17 6.01 3.63 3.82
N TYR A 18 5.34 3.97 4.91
CA TYR A 18 5.86 4.84 5.96
C TYR A 18 5.86 4.14 7.31
N ASP A 19 6.81 4.52 8.17
CA ASP A 19 6.80 4.16 9.58
C ASP A 19 5.82 5.04 10.39
N GLU A 20 5.83 4.84 11.71
CA GLU A 20 4.97 5.57 12.64
C GLU A 20 5.29 7.06 12.79
N ASN A 21 6.49 7.48 12.38
CA ASN A 21 6.91 8.88 12.35
C ASN A 21 6.71 9.50 10.96
N LEU A 22 5.96 8.82 10.07
CA LEU A 22 5.77 9.20 8.66
C LEU A 22 7.08 9.28 7.88
N LYS A 23 8.12 8.56 8.31
CA LYS A 23 9.35 8.42 7.55
C LYS A 23 9.12 7.42 6.42
N LEU A 24 9.46 7.80 5.20
CA LEU A 24 9.39 6.92 4.03
C LEU A 24 10.37 5.75 4.20
N LEU A 25 9.86 4.54 4.13
CA LEU A 25 10.64 3.29 4.20
C LEU A 25 10.89 2.71 2.81
N GLU A 26 9.87 2.73 1.95
CA GLU A 26 9.91 2.16 0.60
C GLU A 26 8.93 2.89 -0.30
N SER A 27 9.26 3.04 -1.58
CA SER A 27 8.35 3.55 -2.59
C SER A 27 8.67 2.91 -3.93
N GLU A 28 7.63 2.44 -4.62
CA GLU A 28 7.76 1.77 -5.91
C GLU A 28 6.55 2.09 -6.79
N SER A 29 6.68 1.91 -8.10
CA SER A 29 5.58 2.04 -9.05
C SER A 29 5.43 0.76 -9.84
N PHE A 30 4.19 0.35 -10.05
CA PHE A 30 3.81 -0.90 -10.67
C PHE A 30 2.95 -0.61 -11.90
N ALA A 31 3.09 -1.47 -12.92
CA ALA A 31 2.29 -1.39 -14.14
C ALA A 31 0.82 -1.82 -13.89
N ASP A 32 0.59 -2.66 -12.88
CA ASP A 32 -0.72 -3.26 -12.62
C ASP A 32 -0.90 -3.61 -11.12
N LEU A 33 -2.16 -3.82 -10.73
CA LEU A 33 -2.54 -4.16 -9.34
C LEU A 33 -2.10 -5.56 -8.93
N TYR A 34 -1.96 -6.50 -9.86
CA TYR A 34 -1.55 -7.87 -9.53
C TYR A 34 -0.10 -7.89 -9.02
N THR A 35 0.79 -7.20 -9.73
CA THR A 35 2.19 -7.04 -9.34
C THR A 35 2.33 -6.30 -8.01
N LEU A 36 1.53 -5.24 -7.79
CA LEU A 36 1.47 -4.56 -6.49
C LEU A 36 1.04 -5.53 -5.37
N ASN A 37 -0.08 -6.24 -5.55
CA ASN A 37 -0.60 -7.14 -4.52
C ASN A 37 0.40 -8.25 -4.17
N PHE A 38 1.14 -8.76 -5.15
CA PHE A 38 2.25 -9.69 -4.89
C PHE A 38 3.37 -9.04 -4.07
N HIS A 39 3.78 -7.82 -4.42
CA HIS A 39 4.78 -7.07 -3.66
C HIS A 39 4.32 -6.82 -2.21
N LEU A 40 3.06 -6.41 -2.00
CA LEU A 40 2.51 -6.13 -0.68
C LEU A 40 2.56 -7.34 0.27
N GLN A 41 2.35 -8.56 -0.24
CA GLN A 41 2.49 -9.79 0.55
C GLN A 41 3.91 -9.99 1.08
N THR A 42 4.93 -9.53 0.35
CA THR A 42 6.33 -9.64 0.80
C THR A 42 6.68 -8.61 1.88
N LEU A 43 6.02 -7.45 1.89
CA LEU A 43 6.27 -6.36 2.84
C LEU A 43 5.94 -6.76 4.27
N ALA A 44 4.87 -7.52 4.45
CA ALA A 44 4.47 -7.98 5.78
C ALA A 44 5.59 -8.79 6.45
N LYS A 45 6.29 -9.64 5.69
CA LYS A 45 7.47 -10.38 6.16
C LYS A 45 8.70 -9.49 6.32
N LYS A 46 8.96 -8.61 5.35
CA LYS A 46 10.16 -7.75 5.32
C LYS A 46 10.20 -6.76 6.49
N TYR A 47 9.05 -6.16 6.84
CA TYR A 47 8.94 -5.12 7.87
C TYR A 47 8.21 -5.59 9.13
N GLY A 48 7.86 -6.88 9.23
CA GLY A 48 7.12 -7.42 10.38
C GLY A 48 5.78 -6.72 10.62
N LEU A 49 5.04 -6.42 9.54
CA LEU A 49 3.81 -5.63 9.61
C LEU A 49 2.70 -6.44 10.31
N GLN A 50 2.42 -6.13 11.56
CA GLN A 50 1.28 -6.70 12.30
C GLN A 50 -0.01 -5.89 12.13
N LYS A 51 0.11 -4.60 11.82
CA LYS A 51 -1.02 -3.70 11.62
C LYS A 51 -0.56 -2.47 10.85
N SER A 52 -1.25 -2.19 9.75
CA SER A 52 -0.98 -1.02 8.93
C SER A 52 -2.27 -0.30 8.55
N LEU A 53 -2.19 1.02 8.43
CA LEU A 53 -3.22 1.80 7.77
C LEU A 53 -2.96 1.74 6.27
N LEU A 54 -3.91 1.19 5.52
CA LEU A 54 -3.89 1.16 4.07
C LEU A 54 -4.74 2.31 3.53
N VAL A 55 -4.13 3.21 2.78
CA VAL A 55 -4.76 4.37 2.15
C VAL A 55 -4.73 4.16 0.64
N ILE A 56 -5.89 4.01 0.03
CA ILE A 56 -6.04 3.80 -1.42
C ILE A 56 -6.65 5.07 -2.00
N HIS A 57 -5.88 5.77 -2.82
CA HIS A 57 -6.32 6.93 -3.56
C HIS A 57 -6.51 6.54 -5.03
N ASP A 58 -7.77 6.51 -5.47
CA ASP A 58 -8.14 6.36 -6.87
C ASP A 58 -8.31 7.74 -7.50
N ILE A 59 -7.32 8.12 -8.30
CA ILE A 59 -7.26 9.46 -8.92
C ILE A 59 -8.37 9.61 -9.96
N GLN A 60 -8.66 8.56 -10.73
CA GLN A 60 -9.69 8.62 -11.76
C GLN A 60 -11.09 8.72 -11.16
N ALA A 61 -11.36 7.95 -10.11
CA ALA A 61 -12.64 7.99 -9.41
C ALA A 61 -12.75 9.17 -8.43
N ASN A 62 -11.67 9.95 -8.24
CA ASN A 62 -11.55 10.99 -7.22
C ASN A 62 -12.00 10.48 -5.84
N LYS A 63 -11.51 9.30 -5.46
CA LYS A 63 -11.96 8.57 -4.27
C LYS A 63 -10.79 8.17 -3.40
N VAL A 64 -10.97 8.32 -2.09
CA VAL A 64 -10.03 7.82 -1.08
C VAL A 64 -10.73 6.80 -0.20
N THR A 65 -10.12 5.63 -0.05
CA THR A 65 -10.54 4.56 0.85
C THR A 65 -9.44 4.34 1.89
N MET A 66 -9.82 4.14 3.15
CA MET A 66 -8.90 3.88 4.24
C MET A 66 -9.33 2.63 4.99
N GLU A 67 -8.41 1.69 5.14
CA GLU A 67 -8.66 0.39 5.76
C GLU A 67 -7.53 0.01 6.71
N ILE A 68 -7.84 -0.81 7.71
CA ILE A 68 -6.82 -1.36 8.59
C ILE A 68 -6.48 -2.76 8.09
N ALA A 69 -5.27 -2.89 7.54
CA ALA A 69 -4.70 -4.19 7.20
C ALA A 69 -4.13 -4.84 8.47
N LYS A 70 -4.67 -6.01 8.84
CA LYS A 70 -4.30 -6.72 10.10
C LYS A 70 -3.30 -7.87 9.89
N ASP A 71 -3.14 -8.35 8.65
CA ASP A 71 -2.24 -9.44 8.30
C ASP A 71 -1.82 -9.36 6.81
N GLU A 72 -0.96 -10.28 6.37
CA GLU A 72 -0.43 -10.35 5.00
C GLU A 72 -1.54 -10.42 3.94
N ASN A 73 -2.67 -11.06 4.26
CA ASN A 73 -3.80 -11.23 3.35
C ASN A 73 -4.72 -10.01 3.32
N SER A 74 -4.57 -9.09 4.28
CA SER A 74 -5.34 -7.86 4.37
C SER A 74 -4.79 -6.73 3.47
N PHE A 75 -3.64 -6.94 2.82
CA PHE A 75 -3.06 -5.99 1.86
C PHE A 75 -3.48 -6.33 0.43
N PHE A 76 -4.78 -6.35 0.17
CA PHE A 76 -5.32 -6.56 -1.17
C PHE A 76 -6.03 -5.28 -1.64
N VAL A 77 -5.65 -4.79 -2.81
CA VAL A 77 -6.09 -3.51 -3.38
C VAL A 77 -6.69 -3.68 -4.77
#